data_AF-A0A5C7JQ21-F1
#
_entry.id   AF-A0A5C7JQ21-F1
#
_cell.length_a   1.000
_cell.length_b   1.000
_cell.length_c   1.000
_cell.angle_alpha   90.00
_cell.angle_beta   90.00
_cell.angle_gamma   90.00
#
_symmetry.space_group_name_H-M   'P 1'
#
loop_
_entity.id
_entity.type
_entity.pdbx_description
1 polymer ?
#
loop_
_entity_poly.entity_id
_entity_poly.type
_entity_poly.pdbx_seq_one_letter_code
_entity_poly.pdbx_strand_id
1 'polypeptide(L)'
;MITYSTIHATNEFKNRLIQNNVRLGALAGTELALMVNNSHTPIMEGTLFDNWREEFLDAKAQPNNPVMLADASTDFLYKIADSLNKPTTNDCDVHCDYMKPIVQRMAELLRFNHHLARNVVTPIAKAVFDKVTDLQKQRIAKYASVLSVVPSHYEKIWSSIALNDMVENYKDSPIYDEAVFPSIHPLQTGEQLVEIMKTGVGRFDKEIDDFVKEVSVELVEDVYRNYFAVGSSTGAPYDYEMRVNWLTNYSMSQRREVLIAFLLAKGLKRKVLENIELPLDEYENTMSKAIEQTGRGICRVFELRETYRRQKRLVLRWPSEGSEYQVAYGRDATIEVNEDIYNEWLVAGGKVEMLFGSFITDKRDTPDGIMEKGPEYERAWAKRAAMIRSAQRSDAYSFTVAAIKDAMTEQINQLDENFLISGVREPIHNALLDYLENNINLNCVEQLYECIRNMVCDVMFPLSDAKFLLTSIARISTESPDLDVNEAALLASLELVAKSISSMMVVNPK
;
A
#
# COMPACT_ATOMS: atom_id res chain seq x y z
N MET A 1 17.38 -34.28 35.00
CA MET A 1 17.26 -35.27 36.08
C MET A 1 15.91 -35.97 35.87
N ILE A 2 15.91 -37.24 35.45
CA ILE A 2 14.68 -38.00 35.17
C ILE A 2 14.07 -38.36 36.53
N THR A 3 12.89 -37.83 36.85
CA THR A 3 12.22 -38.13 38.13
C THR A 3 11.37 -39.39 38.01
N TYR A 4 11.03 -40.00 39.16
CA TYR A 4 10.07 -41.12 39.23
C TYR A 4 8.75 -40.79 38.50
N SER A 5 8.30 -39.52 38.53
CA SER A 5 7.12 -39.06 37.81
C SER A 5 7.28 -39.08 36.28
N THR A 6 8.48 -38.81 35.74
CA THR A 6 8.77 -38.87 34.30
C THR A 6 8.72 -40.31 33.76
N ILE A 7 9.23 -41.26 34.54
CA ILE A 7 9.18 -42.71 34.21
C ILE A 7 7.73 -43.20 34.25
N HIS A 8 6.96 -42.76 35.25
CA HIS A 8 5.56 -43.14 35.37
C HIS A 8 4.68 -42.58 34.23
N ALA A 9 4.96 -41.36 33.76
CA ALA A 9 4.26 -40.73 32.65
C ALA A 9 4.54 -41.41 31.29
N THR A 10 5.71 -42.02 31.12
CA THR A 10 6.11 -42.70 29.87
C THR A 10 5.76 -44.19 29.87
N ASN A 11 5.43 -44.77 31.03
CA ASN A 11 5.06 -46.18 31.15
C ASN A 11 3.80 -46.56 30.37
N GLU A 12 2.79 -45.69 30.30
CA GLU A 12 1.59 -45.98 29.50
C GLU A 12 1.91 -46.02 28.00
N PHE A 13 2.74 -45.09 27.53
CA PHE A 13 3.21 -45.07 26.15
C PHE A 13 4.07 -46.31 25.82
N LYS A 14 5.02 -46.66 26.70
CA LYS A 14 5.81 -47.89 26.62
C LYS A 14 4.91 -49.13 26.53
N ASN A 15 3.91 -49.25 27.40
CA ASN A 15 3.00 -50.38 27.43
C ASN A 15 2.18 -50.46 26.13
N ARG A 16 1.73 -49.33 25.59
CA ARG A 16 1.04 -49.29 24.28
C ARG A 16 1.97 -49.67 23.12
N LEU A 17 3.24 -49.26 23.13
CA LEU A 17 4.20 -49.68 22.10
C LEU A 17 4.46 -51.18 22.15
N ILE A 18 4.61 -51.75 23.34
CA ILE A 18 4.79 -53.18 23.56
C ILE A 18 3.54 -53.95 23.09
N GLN A 19 2.34 -53.50 23.48
CA GLN A 19 1.07 -54.10 23.06
C GLN A 19 0.87 -54.08 21.54
N ASN A 20 1.33 -53.03 20.87
CA ASN A 20 1.23 -52.87 19.42
C ASN A 20 2.45 -53.38 18.65
N ASN A 21 3.40 -54.06 19.32
CA ASN A 21 4.62 -54.61 18.74
C ASN A 21 5.46 -53.58 17.94
N VAL A 22 5.39 -52.30 18.32
CA VAL A 22 6.08 -51.20 17.66
C VAL A 22 7.48 -51.06 18.25
N ARG A 23 8.50 -51.07 17.39
CA ARG A 23 9.89 -50.80 17.80
C ARG A 23 10.25 -49.35 17.48
N LEU A 24 10.81 -48.66 18.47
CA LEU A 24 11.39 -47.33 18.30
C LEU A 24 12.92 -47.44 18.30
N GLY A 25 13.55 -46.78 17.33
CA GLY A 25 15.01 -46.65 17.25
C GLY A 25 15.40 -45.21 16.93
N ALA A 26 16.69 -44.91 17.02
CA ALA A 26 17.22 -43.64 16.51
C ALA A 26 17.53 -43.77 15.02
N LEU A 27 17.26 -42.72 14.25
CA LEU A 27 17.60 -42.64 12.83
C LEU A 27 19.12 -42.54 12.67
N ALA A 28 19.70 -43.40 11.84
CA ALA A 28 21.15 -43.42 11.61
C ALA A 28 21.65 -42.05 11.13
N GLY A 29 22.79 -41.60 11.67
CA GLY A 29 23.39 -40.30 11.34
C GLY A 29 22.83 -39.10 12.11
N THR A 30 21.83 -39.30 12.99
CA THR A 30 21.30 -38.23 13.86
C THR A 30 22.04 -38.16 15.20
N GLU A 31 21.91 -37.01 15.87
CA GLU A 31 22.44 -36.78 17.22
C GLU A 31 21.86 -37.77 18.24
N LEU A 32 20.59 -38.17 18.06
CA LEU A 32 19.96 -39.20 18.87
C LEU A 32 20.63 -40.58 18.67
N ALA A 33 21.04 -40.92 17.45
CA ALA A 33 21.77 -42.16 17.20
C ALA A 33 23.18 -42.14 17.78
N LEU A 34 23.87 -41.01 17.71
CA LEU A 34 25.16 -40.81 18.39
C LEU A 34 25.03 -40.94 19.91
N MET A 35 23.95 -40.41 20.49
CA MET A 35 23.62 -40.58 21.90
C MET A 35 23.46 -42.05 22.25
N VAL A 36 22.56 -42.74 21.54
CA VAL A 36 22.24 -44.15 21.80
C VAL A 36 23.49 -45.00 21.66
N ASN A 37 24.36 -44.69 20.69
CA ASN A 37 25.61 -45.41 20.44
C ASN A 37 26.76 -45.10 21.42
N ASN A 38 26.74 -43.94 22.08
CA ASN A 38 27.84 -43.54 22.98
C ASN A 38 27.48 -43.62 24.46
N SER A 39 26.19 -43.55 24.81
CA SER A 39 25.75 -43.40 26.20
C SER A 39 25.91 -44.64 27.07
N HIS A 40 26.35 -45.79 26.55
CA HIS A 40 26.29 -47.09 27.25
C HIS A 40 24.96 -47.35 27.99
N THR A 41 23.87 -46.63 27.66
CA THR A 41 22.52 -47.16 27.76
C THR A 41 22.59 -48.44 26.95
N PRO A 42 22.44 -49.63 27.55
CA PRO A 42 22.98 -50.87 27.00
C PRO A 42 22.66 -50.97 25.52
N ILE A 43 23.65 -50.64 24.69
CA ILE A 43 23.60 -50.95 23.27
C ILE A 43 23.74 -52.45 23.30
N MET A 44 22.73 -53.11 22.77
CA MET A 44 22.77 -54.51 22.43
C MET A 44 23.81 -54.76 21.34
N GLU A 45 25.09 -54.53 21.63
CA GLU A 45 26.22 -55.01 20.83
C GLU A 45 27.34 -55.40 21.79
N GLY A 46 27.55 -56.71 21.94
CA GLY A 46 28.80 -57.28 22.42
C GLY A 46 28.80 -57.92 23.81
N THR A 47 27.83 -57.65 24.68
CA THR A 47 27.60 -58.46 25.89
C THR A 47 26.32 -59.27 25.72
N LEU A 48 26.49 -60.59 25.62
CA LEU A 48 25.39 -61.54 25.50
C LEU A 48 24.42 -61.30 26.67
N PHE A 49 23.17 -61.03 26.30
CA PHE A 49 21.99 -61.06 27.16
C PHE A 49 21.81 -62.44 27.84
N ASP A 50 22.62 -63.43 27.47
CA ASP A 50 22.53 -64.80 27.94
C ASP A 50 22.90 -64.95 29.41
N ASN A 51 23.78 -64.14 30.01
CA ASN A 51 24.05 -64.29 31.45
C ASN A 51 22.92 -63.73 32.33
N TRP A 52 22.29 -62.62 31.94
CA TRP A 52 21.12 -62.12 32.67
C TRP A 52 19.89 -62.98 32.39
N ARG A 53 19.68 -63.44 31.16
CA ARG A 53 18.59 -64.36 30.82
C ARG A 53 18.76 -65.71 31.50
N GLU A 54 19.97 -66.25 31.63
CA GLU A 54 20.22 -67.50 32.37
C GLU A 54 20.08 -67.31 33.88
N GLU A 55 20.58 -66.22 34.48
CA GLU A 55 20.31 -65.91 35.90
C GLU A 55 18.82 -65.59 36.16
N PHE A 56 18.09 -65.05 35.18
CA PHE A 56 16.66 -64.72 35.25
C PHE A 56 15.75 -65.93 34.96
N LEU A 57 16.21 -66.87 34.12
CA LEU A 57 15.54 -68.16 33.86
C LEU A 57 15.76 -69.13 35.03
N ASP A 58 16.93 -69.10 35.68
CA ASP A 58 17.17 -69.88 36.91
C ASP A 58 16.36 -69.35 38.10
N ALA A 59 16.02 -68.05 38.12
CA ALA A 59 15.27 -67.45 39.23
C ALA A 59 13.75 -67.73 39.22
N LYS A 60 13.08 -68.05 38.10
CA LYS A 60 11.64 -68.42 38.11
C LYS A 60 11.20 -69.31 36.93
N ALA A 61 10.83 -70.53 37.27
CA ALA A 61 10.19 -71.55 36.46
C ALA A 61 8.75 -71.26 35.93
N GLN A 62 8.37 -70.01 35.57
CA GLN A 62 7.04 -69.73 34.98
C GLN A 62 7.04 -68.58 33.94
N PRO A 63 7.04 -68.86 32.62
CA PRO A 63 7.29 -67.85 31.56
C PRO A 63 6.08 -67.00 31.10
N ASN A 64 4.87 -67.21 31.62
CA ASN A 64 3.64 -66.71 30.96
C ASN A 64 2.93 -65.55 31.67
N ASN A 65 3.60 -64.76 32.52
CA ASN A 65 2.97 -63.58 33.14
C ASN A 65 3.60 -62.25 32.63
N PRO A 66 2.97 -61.56 31.67
CA PRO A 66 3.47 -60.30 31.11
C PRO A 66 3.55 -59.15 32.12
N VAL A 67 2.84 -59.23 33.25
CA VAL A 67 2.89 -58.22 34.33
C VAL A 67 4.24 -58.24 35.06
N MET A 68 4.87 -59.41 35.22
CA MET A 68 6.18 -59.50 35.90
C MET A 68 7.36 -59.05 35.04
N LEU A 69 7.27 -59.12 33.71
CA LEU A 69 8.26 -58.55 32.78
C LEU A 69 8.21 -57.01 32.78
N ALA A 70 7.00 -56.45 32.92
CA ALA A 70 6.81 -55.02 33.12
C ALA A 70 7.40 -54.58 34.47
N ASP A 71 7.14 -55.31 35.57
CA ASP A 71 7.69 -54.97 36.89
C ASP A 71 9.22 -55.07 36.96
N ALA A 72 9.86 -56.09 36.35
CA ALA A 72 11.32 -56.23 36.39
C ALA A 72 12.06 -55.19 35.53
N SER A 73 11.51 -54.84 34.36
CA SER A 73 12.06 -53.75 33.54
C SER A 73 11.81 -52.38 34.16
N THR A 74 10.73 -52.24 34.94
CA THR A 74 10.41 -51.02 35.69
C THR A 74 11.28 -50.92 36.95
N ASP A 75 11.56 -52.03 37.64
CA ASP A 75 12.52 -52.11 38.77
C ASP A 75 13.96 -51.83 38.32
N PHE A 76 14.34 -52.25 37.11
CA PHE A 76 15.62 -51.86 36.50
C PHE A 76 15.69 -50.36 36.17
N LEU A 77 14.64 -49.80 35.58
CA LEU A 77 14.53 -48.35 35.35
C LEU A 77 14.51 -47.57 36.67
N TYR A 78 13.89 -48.10 37.72
CA TYR A 78 13.92 -47.54 39.06
C TYR A 78 15.31 -47.63 39.69
N LYS A 79 16.06 -48.72 39.51
CA LYS A 79 17.46 -48.83 39.93
C LYS A 79 18.36 -47.85 39.20
N ILE A 80 18.20 -47.69 37.88
CA ILE A 80 18.90 -46.65 37.12
C ILE A 80 18.53 -45.26 37.63
N ALA A 81 17.24 -44.98 37.89
CA ALA A 81 16.79 -43.71 38.42
C ALA A 81 17.30 -43.44 39.84
N ASP A 82 17.37 -44.44 40.71
CA ASP A 82 17.93 -44.32 42.06
C ASP A 82 19.45 -44.12 42.01
N SER A 83 20.16 -44.80 41.09
CA SER A 83 21.58 -44.58 40.81
C SER A 83 21.88 -43.20 40.23
N LEU A 84 20.98 -42.65 39.39
CA LEU A 84 21.08 -41.26 38.90
C LEU A 84 20.75 -40.23 39.98
N ASN A 85 19.89 -40.55 40.95
CA ASN A 85 19.53 -39.67 42.08
C ASN A 85 20.52 -39.75 43.25
N LYS A 86 21.28 -40.84 43.38
CA LYS A 86 22.34 -41.03 44.39
C LYS A 86 23.66 -41.41 43.68
N PRO A 87 24.32 -40.45 43.02
CA PRO A 87 25.53 -40.76 42.28
C PRO A 87 26.63 -41.27 43.23
N THR A 88 27.20 -42.43 42.93
CA THR A 88 28.55 -42.76 43.40
C THR A 88 29.49 -41.69 42.85
N THR A 89 30.46 -41.25 43.64
CA THR A 89 31.32 -40.08 43.36
C THR A 89 32.12 -40.14 42.05
N ASN A 90 32.07 -41.24 41.29
CA ASN A 90 32.83 -41.46 40.06
C ASN A 90 32.00 -41.85 38.80
N ASP A 91 30.69 -42.14 38.86
CA ASP A 91 29.95 -42.74 37.71
C ASP A 91 28.85 -41.87 37.08
N CYS A 92 28.55 -40.70 37.64
CA CYS A 92 27.46 -39.85 37.11
C CYS A 92 27.86 -38.97 35.91
N ASP A 93 29.15 -38.97 35.54
CA ASP A 93 29.67 -38.10 34.48
C ASP A 93 29.29 -38.61 33.08
N VAL A 94 29.27 -39.92 32.85
CA VAL A 94 29.16 -40.50 31.50
C VAL A 94 27.84 -40.15 30.78
N HIS A 95 26.68 -40.41 31.41
CA HIS A 95 25.37 -40.07 30.82
C HIS A 95 25.17 -38.55 30.69
N CYS A 96 25.61 -37.78 31.69
CA CYS A 96 25.52 -36.32 31.64
C CYS A 96 26.42 -35.74 30.54
N ASP A 97 27.61 -36.29 30.33
CA ASP A 97 28.58 -35.86 29.32
C ASP A 97 28.12 -36.15 27.90
N TYR A 98 27.32 -37.20 27.67
CA TYR A 98 26.72 -37.48 26.37
C TYR A 98 25.41 -36.73 26.10
N MET A 99 24.62 -36.46 27.15
CA MET A 99 23.39 -35.66 27.01
C MET A 99 23.67 -34.17 26.82
N LYS A 100 24.73 -33.64 27.45
CA LYS A 100 25.10 -32.21 27.39
C LYS A 100 25.22 -31.68 25.95
N PRO A 101 25.96 -32.32 25.01
CA PRO A 101 26.07 -31.86 23.63
C PRO A 101 24.72 -31.78 22.88
N ILE A 102 23.80 -32.71 23.14
CA ILE A 102 22.51 -32.78 22.44
C ILE A 102 21.55 -31.75 23.00
N VAL A 103 21.48 -31.63 24.33
CA VAL A 103 20.73 -30.57 25.00
C VAL A 103 21.25 -29.21 24.55
N GLN A 104 22.57 -29.05 24.44
CA GLN A 104 23.20 -27.83 23.95
C GLN A 104 22.85 -27.56 22.49
N ARG A 105 22.90 -28.57 21.61
CA ARG A 105 22.56 -28.43 20.19
C ARG A 105 21.08 -28.10 19.98
N MET A 106 20.18 -28.74 20.74
CA MET A 106 18.74 -28.46 20.72
C MET A 106 18.44 -27.07 21.27
N ALA A 107 19.15 -26.65 22.33
CA ALA A 107 19.05 -25.29 22.86
C ALA A 107 19.57 -24.26 21.85
N GLU A 108 20.65 -24.55 21.11
CA GLU A 108 21.15 -23.72 20.00
C GLU A 108 20.13 -23.63 18.87
N LEU A 109 19.55 -24.75 18.43
CA LEU A 109 18.51 -24.79 17.40
C LEU A 109 17.27 -23.98 17.80
N LEU A 110 16.81 -24.12 19.05
CA LEU A 110 15.70 -23.34 19.59
C LEU A 110 16.04 -21.86 19.65
N ARG A 111 17.20 -21.50 20.20
CA ARG A 111 17.65 -20.10 20.27
C ARG A 111 17.76 -19.49 18.88
N PHE A 112 18.29 -20.24 17.91
CA PHE A 112 18.37 -19.82 16.52
C PHE A 112 16.98 -19.56 15.94
N ASN A 113 16.04 -20.49 16.05
CA ASN A 113 14.69 -20.32 15.50
C ASN A 113 13.90 -19.21 16.20
N HIS A 114 14.06 -19.03 17.52
CA HIS A 114 13.49 -17.90 18.26
C HIS A 114 14.07 -16.57 17.81
N HIS A 115 15.39 -16.50 17.70
CA HIS A 115 16.08 -15.31 17.21
C HIS A 115 15.63 -14.97 15.79
N LEU A 116 15.61 -15.96 14.89
CA LEU A 116 15.18 -15.81 13.51
C LEU A 116 13.71 -15.34 13.44
N ALA A 117 12.80 -16.02 14.14
CA ALA A 117 11.38 -15.68 14.14
C ALA A 117 11.11 -14.26 14.67
N ARG A 118 11.73 -13.88 15.80
CA ARG A 118 11.48 -12.61 16.48
C ARG A 118 12.22 -11.43 15.87
N ASN A 119 13.50 -11.60 15.50
CA ASN A 119 14.37 -10.49 15.14
C ASN A 119 14.59 -10.36 13.63
N VAL A 120 14.21 -11.36 12.83
CA VAL A 120 14.39 -11.34 11.37
C VAL A 120 13.05 -11.47 10.66
N VAL A 121 12.34 -12.59 10.85
CA VAL A 121 11.07 -12.87 10.12
C VAL A 121 9.98 -11.87 10.48
N THR A 122 9.71 -11.64 11.76
CA THR A 122 8.63 -10.74 12.19
C THR A 122 8.84 -9.30 11.71
N PRO A 123 10.04 -8.70 11.83
CA PRO A 123 10.33 -7.39 11.26
C PRO A 123 10.16 -7.32 9.74
N ILE A 124 10.66 -8.32 9.00
CA ILE A 124 10.51 -8.38 7.54
C ILE A 124 9.03 -8.48 7.15
N ALA A 125 8.28 -9.40 7.77
CA ALA A 125 6.85 -9.57 7.51
C ALA A 125 6.06 -8.29 7.80
N LYS A 126 6.40 -7.59 8.89
CA LYS A 126 5.80 -6.30 9.23
C LYS A 126 6.15 -5.21 8.21
N ALA A 127 7.41 -5.11 7.78
CA ALA A 127 7.83 -4.14 6.77
C ALA A 127 7.09 -4.35 5.43
N VAL A 128 6.96 -5.61 4.99
CA VAL A 128 6.18 -5.94 3.79
C VAL A 128 4.71 -5.58 3.97
N PHE A 129 4.12 -5.95 5.11
CA PHE A 129 2.71 -5.65 5.41
C PHE A 129 2.42 -4.14 5.44
N ASP A 130 3.25 -3.36 6.14
CA ASP A 130 3.10 -1.91 6.25
C ASP A 130 3.19 -1.27 4.86
N LYS A 131 4.19 -1.66 4.05
CA LYS A 131 4.36 -1.16 2.68
C LYS A 131 3.17 -1.49 1.78
N VAL A 132 2.69 -2.73 1.79
CA VAL A 132 1.51 -3.14 1.00
C VAL A 132 0.26 -2.39 1.45
N THR A 133 0.08 -2.22 2.76
CA THR A 133 -1.07 -1.50 3.34
C THR A 133 -1.05 -0.02 2.94
N ASP A 134 0.11 0.63 2.94
CA ASP A 134 0.23 2.03 2.53
C ASP A 134 -0.04 2.20 1.03
N LEU A 135 0.46 1.28 0.20
CA LEU A 135 0.15 1.24 -1.22
C LEU A 135 -1.36 1.04 -1.47
N GLN A 136 -2.02 0.17 -0.70
CA GLN A 136 -3.47 -0.02 -0.77
C GLN A 136 -4.23 1.25 -0.36
N LYS A 137 -3.86 1.92 0.73
CA LYS A 137 -4.50 3.17 1.18
C LYS A 137 -4.41 4.27 0.13
N GLN A 138 -3.23 4.47 -0.45
CA GLN A 138 -3.02 5.46 -1.52
C GLN A 138 -3.91 5.16 -2.74
N ARG A 139 -4.12 3.88 -3.05
CA ARG A 139 -4.96 3.47 -4.19
C ARG A 139 -6.46 3.59 -3.88
N ILE A 140 -6.91 3.22 -2.68
CA ILE A 140 -8.31 3.39 -2.23
C ILE A 140 -8.71 4.87 -2.25
N ALA A 141 -7.83 5.77 -1.82
CA ALA A 141 -8.07 7.21 -1.90
C ALA A 141 -8.32 7.67 -3.36
N LYS A 142 -7.63 7.09 -4.34
CA LYS A 142 -7.88 7.35 -5.78
C LYS A 142 -9.21 6.74 -6.25
N TYR A 143 -9.57 5.55 -5.77
CA TYR A 143 -10.82 4.87 -6.14
C TYR A 143 -12.09 5.52 -5.60
N ALA A 144 -12.00 6.28 -4.50
CA ALA A 144 -13.17 6.90 -3.87
C ALA A 144 -13.77 8.07 -4.68
N SER A 145 -13.01 8.67 -5.62
CA SER A 145 -13.42 9.85 -6.39
C SER A 145 -13.41 9.58 -7.89
N VAL A 146 -14.34 8.72 -8.35
CA VAL A 146 -14.41 8.32 -9.76
C VAL A 146 -15.07 9.37 -10.65
N LEU A 147 -16.05 10.09 -10.14
CA LEU A 147 -16.64 11.26 -10.78
C LEU A 147 -16.76 12.36 -9.71
N SER A 148 -16.43 13.58 -10.09
CA SER A 148 -16.59 14.75 -9.24
C SER A 148 -17.44 15.80 -9.93
N VAL A 149 -18.16 16.60 -9.14
CA VAL A 149 -18.88 17.79 -9.63
C VAL A 149 -18.17 19.01 -9.09
N VAL A 150 -17.73 19.89 -10.00
CA VAL A 150 -17.03 21.12 -9.66
C VAL A 150 -17.89 22.31 -10.08
N PRO A 151 -18.37 23.13 -9.12
CA PRO A 151 -19.01 24.39 -9.42
C PRO A 151 -18.02 25.37 -10.05
N SER A 152 -18.31 25.77 -11.27
CA SER A 152 -17.60 26.82 -11.99
C SER A 152 -18.12 28.18 -11.52
N HIS A 153 -17.51 28.71 -10.46
CA HIS A 153 -17.84 30.04 -9.95
C HIS A 153 -17.32 31.16 -10.85
N TYR A 154 -17.87 32.35 -10.67
CA TYR A 154 -17.33 33.60 -11.21
C TYR A 154 -16.88 34.44 -10.01
N GLU A 155 -15.59 34.80 -9.98
CA GLU A 155 -15.04 35.70 -8.97
C GLU A 155 -15.79 37.04 -8.98
N LYS A 156 -15.78 37.75 -7.85
CA LYS A 156 -16.56 38.99 -7.69
C LYS A 156 -16.24 40.06 -8.73
N ILE A 157 -15.01 40.09 -9.23
CA ILE A 157 -14.56 41.03 -10.26
C ILE A 157 -15.36 40.91 -11.57
N TRP A 158 -15.91 39.73 -11.88
CA TRP A 158 -16.81 39.52 -13.03
C TRP A 158 -18.21 40.12 -12.86
N SER A 159 -18.47 40.77 -11.73
CA SER A 159 -19.68 41.59 -11.52
C SER A 159 -19.33 43.07 -11.37
N SER A 160 -18.08 43.45 -11.66
CA SER A 160 -17.60 44.82 -11.58
C SER A 160 -18.08 45.65 -12.77
N ILE A 161 -18.73 46.77 -12.47
CA ILE A 161 -19.10 47.78 -13.48
C ILE A 161 -17.83 48.37 -14.11
N ALA A 162 -16.78 48.60 -13.31
CA ALA A 162 -15.54 49.19 -13.80
C ALA A 162 -14.79 48.26 -14.78
N LEU A 163 -14.83 46.94 -14.56
CA LEU A 163 -14.30 45.99 -15.54
C LEU A 163 -15.11 46.03 -16.84
N ASN A 164 -16.44 46.02 -16.75
CA ASN A 164 -17.31 46.06 -17.92
C ASN A 164 -17.09 47.32 -18.77
N ASP A 165 -17.12 48.50 -18.16
CA ASP A 165 -16.91 49.79 -18.83
C ASP A 165 -15.52 49.86 -19.49
N MET A 166 -14.53 49.22 -18.88
CA MET A 166 -13.16 49.19 -19.40
C MET A 166 -13.00 48.32 -20.65
N VAL A 167 -13.82 47.27 -20.81
CA VAL A 167 -13.71 46.34 -21.94
C VAL A 167 -14.78 46.55 -23.01
N GLU A 168 -15.84 47.30 -22.72
CA GLU A 168 -17.00 47.48 -23.61
C GLU A 168 -16.62 47.91 -25.04
N ASN A 169 -15.63 48.80 -25.17
CA ASN A 169 -15.15 49.28 -26.47
C ASN A 169 -14.51 48.18 -27.34
N TYR A 170 -14.14 47.03 -26.77
CA TYR A 170 -13.53 45.90 -27.48
C TYR A 170 -14.54 44.84 -27.91
N LYS A 171 -15.83 45.02 -27.60
CA LYS A 171 -16.86 44.04 -27.90
C LYS A 171 -16.96 43.72 -29.40
N ASP A 172 -16.87 44.76 -30.23
CA ASP A 172 -16.99 44.67 -31.69
C ASP A 172 -15.62 44.66 -32.41
N SER A 173 -14.53 44.50 -31.65
CA SER A 173 -13.19 44.43 -32.23
C SER A 173 -13.01 43.23 -33.17
N PRO A 174 -12.34 43.39 -34.32
CA PRO A 174 -12.03 42.29 -35.23
C PRO A 174 -11.19 41.20 -34.54
N ILE A 175 -11.33 39.96 -35.01
CA ILE A 175 -10.46 38.86 -34.56
C ILE A 175 -9.12 38.98 -35.25
N TYR A 176 -8.04 39.01 -34.47
CA TYR A 176 -6.68 38.93 -34.98
C TYR A 176 -6.04 37.61 -34.53
N ASP A 177 -6.12 36.58 -35.37
CA ASP A 177 -5.54 35.25 -35.07
C ASP A 177 -4.01 35.25 -34.95
N GLU A 178 -3.37 36.31 -35.46
CA GLU A 178 -1.93 36.57 -35.39
C GLU A 178 -1.55 37.53 -34.25
N ALA A 179 -2.48 37.89 -33.37
CA ALA A 179 -2.12 38.68 -32.19
C ALA A 179 -1.27 37.82 -31.25
N VAL A 180 -0.08 38.32 -30.94
CA VAL A 180 0.92 37.65 -30.09
C VAL A 180 1.23 38.50 -28.88
N PHE A 181 1.62 37.84 -27.80
CA PHE A 181 2.30 38.52 -26.70
C PHE A 181 3.79 38.61 -26.99
N PRO A 182 4.46 39.69 -26.55
CA PRO A 182 5.83 39.94 -26.97
C PRO A 182 6.87 39.03 -26.29
N SER A 183 6.57 38.33 -25.18
CA SER A 183 7.50 37.38 -24.49
C SER A 183 8.94 37.90 -24.30
N ILE A 184 9.10 39.20 -24.04
CA ILE A 184 10.40 39.90 -23.97
C ILE A 184 10.69 40.52 -22.60
N HIS A 185 9.76 40.45 -21.65
CA HIS A 185 9.91 41.15 -20.38
C HIS A 185 10.83 40.39 -19.41
N PRO A 186 11.61 41.09 -18.55
CA PRO A 186 12.41 40.45 -17.51
C PRO A 186 11.52 39.87 -16.40
N LEU A 187 11.92 38.76 -15.79
CA LEU A 187 11.20 38.16 -14.66
C LEU A 187 10.94 39.18 -13.54
N GLN A 188 9.70 39.23 -13.04
CA GLN A 188 9.25 40.09 -11.93
C GLN A 188 8.76 39.23 -10.77
N THR A 189 8.73 39.80 -9.56
CA THR A 189 8.10 39.16 -8.41
C THR A 189 6.58 39.32 -8.45
N GLY A 190 5.85 38.42 -7.79
CA GLY A 190 4.39 38.50 -7.70
C GLY A 190 3.88 39.84 -7.17
N GLU A 191 4.52 40.42 -6.16
CA GLU A 191 4.15 41.75 -5.64
C GLU A 191 4.28 42.85 -6.69
N GLN A 192 5.34 42.82 -7.50
CA GLN A 192 5.54 43.78 -8.59
C GLN A 192 4.47 43.60 -9.68
N LEU A 193 4.12 42.36 -10.01
CA LEU A 193 3.11 42.05 -11.02
C LEU A 193 1.70 42.51 -10.59
N VAL A 194 1.35 42.31 -9.32
CA VAL A 194 0.09 42.81 -8.76
C VAL A 194 0.03 44.33 -8.84
N GLU A 195 1.13 45.03 -8.54
CA GLU A 195 1.20 46.48 -8.67
C GLU A 195 1.08 46.95 -10.13
N ILE A 196 1.67 46.21 -11.09
CA ILE A 196 1.55 46.49 -12.52
C ILE A 196 0.09 46.39 -12.99
N MET A 197 -0.67 45.41 -12.49
CA MET A 197 -2.08 45.20 -12.85
C MET A 197 -3.01 46.34 -12.39
N LYS A 198 -2.61 47.16 -11.42
CA LYS A 198 -3.45 48.23 -10.89
C LYS A 198 -3.73 49.30 -11.93
N THR A 199 -4.94 49.81 -11.93
CA THR A 199 -5.42 50.84 -12.86
C THR A 199 -5.17 52.27 -12.37
N GLY A 200 -4.95 52.46 -11.07
CA GLY A 200 -4.87 53.77 -10.42
C GLY A 200 -6.22 54.30 -9.94
N VAL A 201 -7.30 53.54 -10.17
CA VAL A 201 -8.64 53.82 -9.65
C VAL A 201 -8.81 53.02 -8.36
N GLY A 202 -8.66 53.66 -7.20
CA GLY A 202 -8.56 52.98 -5.91
C GLY A 202 -9.69 52.00 -5.58
N ARG A 203 -10.92 52.22 -6.09
CA ARG A 203 -12.02 51.25 -5.94
C ARG A 203 -11.78 49.96 -6.74
N PHE A 204 -11.40 50.09 -8.00
CA PHE A 204 -11.18 48.94 -8.87
C PHE A 204 -9.87 48.22 -8.53
N ASP A 205 -8.84 48.96 -8.10
CA ASP A 205 -7.59 48.37 -7.62
C ASP A 205 -7.81 47.46 -6.40
N LYS A 206 -8.76 47.82 -5.51
CA LYS A 206 -9.17 46.93 -4.42
C LYS A 206 -9.86 45.66 -4.92
N GLU A 207 -10.69 45.76 -5.97
CA GLU A 207 -11.33 44.59 -6.59
C GLU A 207 -10.31 43.66 -7.25
N ILE A 208 -9.24 44.22 -7.83
CA ILE A 208 -8.09 43.47 -8.33
C ILE A 208 -7.36 42.77 -7.17
N ASP A 209 -7.04 43.48 -6.08
CA ASP A 209 -6.38 42.89 -4.92
C ASP A 209 -7.18 41.72 -4.32
N ASP A 210 -8.51 41.87 -4.23
CA ASP A 210 -9.40 40.82 -3.73
C ASP A 210 -9.49 39.64 -4.72
N PHE A 211 -9.49 39.90 -6.03
CA PHE A 211 -9.42 38.86 -7.07
C PHE A 211 -8.11 38.05 -6.98
N VAL A 212 -6.96 38.73 -6.87
CA VAL A 212 -5.65 38.06 -6.75
C VAL A 212 -5.58 37.19 -5.50
N LYS A 213 -6.13 37.65 -4.37
CA LYS A 213 -6.22 36.82 -3.15
C LYS A 213 -7.07 35.56 -3.36
N GLU A 214 -8.12 35.63 -4.18
CA GLU A 214 -9.00 34.50 -4.48
C GLU A 214 -8.34 33.49 -5.44
N VAL A 215 -7.59 33.96 -6.45
CA VAL A 215 -6.98 33.10 -7.48
C VAL A 215 -5.51 32.72 -7.23
N SER A 216 -4.90 33.29 -6.19
CA SER A 216 -3.48 33.19 -5.82
C SER A 216 -2.52 34.06 -6.65
N VAL A 217 -1.43 34.51 -6.02
CA VAL A 217 -0.39 35.33 -6.68
C VAL A 217 0.43 34.47 -7.64
N GLU A 218 0.58 33.19 -7.33
CA GLU A 218 1.27 32.20 -8.14
C GLU A 218 0.66 32.10 -9.55
N LEU A 219 -0.67 32.17 -9.67
CA LEU A 219 -1.33 32.19 -10.98
C LEU A 219 -0.97 33.45 -11.79
N VAL A 220 -0.83 34.60 -11.14
CA VAL A 220 -0.41 35.84 -11.80
C VAL A 220 1.03 35.71 -12.32
N GLU A 221 1.91 35.15 -11.51
CA GLU A 221 3.29 34.85 -11.92
C GLU A 221 3.34 33.88 -13.10
N ASP A 222 2.52 32.82 -13.08
CA ASP A 222 2.45 31.83 -14.15
C ASP A 222 1.97 32.46 -15.47
N VAL A 223 0.90 33.25 -15.44
CA VAL A 223 0.41 33.98 -16.63
C VAL A 223 1.48 34.94 -17.14
N TYR A 224 2.14 35.69 -16.26
CA TYR A 224 3.21 36.58 -16.68
C TYR A 224 4.38 35.84 -17.33
N ARG A 225 4.84 34.75 -16.72
CA ARG A 225 5.93 33.92 -17.23
C ARG A 225 5.60 33.29 -18.58
N ASN A 226 4.37 32.82 -18.74
CA ASN A 226 3.96 32.12 -19.95
C ASN A 226 3.76 33.04 -21.14
N TYR A 227 3.27 34.26 -20.93
CA TYR A 227 2.85 35.15 -22.03
C TYR A 227 3.75 36.37 -22.22
N PHE A 228 4.36 36.91 -21.17
CA PHE A 228 5.03 38.22 -21.24
C PHE A 228 6.55 38.13 -21.02
N ALA A 229 7.01 37.19 -20.19
CA ALA A 229 8.40 37.11 -19.81
C ALA A 229 9.28 36.29 -20.77
N VAL A 230 10.58 36.55 -20.71
CA VAL A 230 11.60 35.68 -21.31
C VAL A 230 11.68 34.32 -20.60
N GLY A 231 12.15 33.29 -21.30
CA GLY A 231 12.28 31.94 -20.77
C GLY A 231 13.21 31.85 -19.56
N SER A 232 12.72 31.27 -18.47
CA SER A 232 13.44 31.23 -17.18
C SER A 232 14.82 30.54 -17.21
N SER A 233 15.06 29.63 -18.16
CA SER A 233 16.31 28.89 -18.30
C SER A 233 17.32 29.53 -19.25
N THR A 234 16.86 30.31 -20.23
CA THR A 234 17.70 30.85 -21.31
C THR A 234 17.84 32.36 -21.27
N GLY A 235 16.93 33.07 -20.59
CA GLY A 235 16.85 34.53 -20.62
C GLY A 235 16.46 35.09 -22.00
N ALA A 236 16.05 34.22 -22.93
CA ALA A 236 15.64 34.56 -24.30
C ALA A 236 14.13 34.37 -24.47
N PRO A 237 13.49 35.06 -25.43
CA PRO A 237 12.10 34.78 -25.80
C PRO A 237 11.90 33.30 -26.17
N TYR A 238 10.69 32.79 -25.95
CA TYR A 238 10.34 31.44 -26.37
C TYR A 238 10.39 31.32 -27.91
N ASP A 239 10.87 30.18 -28.42
CA ASP A 239 10.95 29.89 -29.87
C ASP A 239 9.58 29.86 -30.58
N TYR A 240 8.49 29.85 -29.81
CA TYR A 240 7.13 29.89 -30.32
C TYR A 240 6.39 31.13 -29.82
N GLU A 241 5.76 31.86 -30.75
CA GLU A 241 4.95 33.05 -30.45
C GLU A 241 3.67 32.70 -29.69
N MET A 242 3.55 33.22 -28.46
CA MET A 242 2.36 32.98 -27.64
C MET A 242 1.17 33.76 -28.19
N ARG A 243 0.21 33.06 -28.79
CA ARG A 243 -0.95 33.69 -29.43
C ARG A 243 -2.03 34.04 -28.40
N VAL A 244 -2.62 35.21 -28.55
CA VAL A 244 -3.67 35.69 -27.64
C VAL A 244 -4.95 34.84 -27.75
N ASN A 245 -5.26 34.32 -28.93
CA ASN A 245 -6.46 33.50 -29.13
C ASN A 245 -6.46 32.19 -28.31
N TRP A 246 -5.30 31.71 -27.85
CA TRP A 246 -5.18 30.54 -26.98
C TRP A 246 -5.78 30.75 -25.59
N LEU A 247 -5.83 32.00 -25.11
CA LEU A 247 -6.45 32.38 -23.84
C LEU A 247 -7.97 32.51 -23.91
N THR A 248 -8.54 32.59 -25.12
CA THR A 248 -9.95 32.96 -25.31
C THR A 248 -10.94 31.79 -25.21
N ASN A 249 -10.52 30.70 -24.57
CA ASN A 249 -11.33 29.49 -24.39
C ASN A 249 -12.07 29.52 -23.04
N TYR A 250 -13.08 28.66 -22.86
CA TYR A 250 -14.19 28.89 -21.92
C TYR A 250 -14.03 28.27 -20.53
N SER A 251 -12.87 27.67 -20.22
CA SER A 251 -12.67 27.04 -18.90
C SER A 251 -12.51 28.06 -17.78
N MET A 252 -12.71 27.62 -16.54
CA MET A 252 -12.49 28.45 -15.36
C MET A 252 -11.06 29.00 -15.26
N SER A 253 -10.04 28.21 -15.59
CA SER A 253 -8.64 28.67 -15.61
C SER A 253 -8.44 29.76 -16.65
N GLN A 254 -8.89 29.53 -17.87
CA GLN A 254 -8.70 30.48 -18.98
C GLN A 254 -9.43 31.80 -18.77
N ARG A 255 -10.60 31.80 -18.11
CA ARG A 255 -11.27 33.04 -17.69
C ARG A 255 -10.36 33.90 -16.80
N ARG A 256 -9.71 33.27 -15.81
CA ARG A 256 -8.77 33.97 -14.91
C ARG A 256 -7.54 34.46 -15.68
N GLU A 257 -6.97 33.60 -16.52
CA GLU A 257 -5.78 33.92 -17.32
C GLU A 257 -6.01 35.07 -18.28
N VAL A 258 -7.15 35.12 -19.00
CA VAL A 258 -7.46 36.22 -19.93
C VAL A 258 -7.63 37.55 -19.21
N LEU A 259 -8.23 37.56 -18.01
CA LEU A 259 -8.37 38.76 -17.19
C LEU A 259 -7.02 39.26 -16.68
N ILE A 260 -6.19 38.35 -16.16
CA ILE A 260 -4.82 38.67 -15.71
C ILE A 260 -4.00 39.21 -16.88
N ALA A 261 -4.03 38.54 -18.04
CA ALA A 261 -3.30 38.96 -19.23
C ALA A 261 -3.75 40.34 -19.73
N PHE A 262 -5.05 40.64 -19.70
CA PHE A 262 -5.57 41.97 -20.04
C PHE A 262 -5.04 43.05 -19.10
N LEU A 263 -5.12 42.82 -17.78
CA LEU A 263 -4.67 43.79 -16.77
C LEU A 263 -3.15 44.01 -16.83
N LEU A 264 -2.37 42.94 -16.99
CA LEU A 264 -0.92 43.02 -17.19
C LEU A 264 -0.58 43.75 -18.49
N ALA A 265 -1.24 43.43 -19.61
CA ALA A 265 -0.98 44.09 -20.87
C ALA A 265 -1.24 45.61 -20.78
N LYS A 266 -2.34 46.01 -20.12
CA LYS A 266 -2.65 47.42 -19.89
C LYS A 266 -1.63 48.11 -18.97
N GLY A 267 -1.21 47.42 -17.91
CA GLY A 267 -0.17 47.89 -16.98
C GLY A 267 1.19 48.10 -17.64
N LEU A 268 1.66 47.09 -18.38
CA LEU A 268 2.95 47.06 -19.07
C LEU A 268 3.00 47.99 -20.28
N LYS A 269 1.85 48.29 -20.91
CA LYS A 269 1.76 49.34 -21.93
C LYS A 269 1.90 50.74 -21.31
N ARG A 270 1.31 50.96 -20.12
CA ARG A 270 1.40 52.25 -19.41
C ARG A 270 2.79 52.47 -18.79
N LYS A 271 3.41 51.42 -18.26
CA LYS A 271 4.74 51.44 -17.65
C LYS A 271 5.61 50.38 -18.29
N VAL A 272 6.32 50.78 -19.34
CA VAL A 272 7.29 49.94 -20.04
C VAL A 272 8.44 49.60 -19.06
N LEU A 273 8.80 48.32 -18.97
CA LEU A 273 9.92 47.87 -18.15
C LEU A 273 11.25 48.19 -18.83
N GLU A 274 12.31 48.30 -18.03
CA GLU A 274 13.66 48.51 -18.54
C GLU A 274 14.20 47.23 -19.21
N ASN A 275 15.20 47.39 -20.08
CA ASN A 275 15.90 46.29 -20.78
C ASN A 275 15.04 45.49 -21.78
N ILE A 276 14.14 46.17 -22.50
CA ILE A 276 13.37 45.58 -23.60
C ILE A 276 14.03 45.94 -24.93
N GLU A 277 14.43 44.92 -25.70
CA GLU A 277 15.05 45.08 -27.02
C GLU A 277 14.02 45.11 -28.16
N LEU A 278 13.00 45.99 -28.06
CA LEU A 278 11.98 46.19 -29.10
C LEU A 278 11.74 47.69 -29.33
N PRO A 279 11.62 48.17 -30.59
CA PRO A 279 11.25 49.56 -30.87
C PRO A 279 9.94 49.94 -30.17
N LEU A 280 9.86 51.16 -29.62
CA LEU A 280 8.71 51.60 -28.83
C LEU A 280 7.39 51.51 -29.62
N ASP A 281 7.39 51.95 -30.87
CA ASP A 281 6.19 51.92 -31.73
C ASP A 281 5.71 50.47 -31.98
N GLU A 282 6.64 49.54 -32.17
CA GLU A 282 6.35 48.12 -32.37
C GLU A 282 5.83 47.46 -31.10
N TYR A 283 6.44 47.80 -29.95
CA TYR A 283 5.98 47.39 -28.63
C TYR A 283 4.55 47.89 -28.34
N GLU A 284 4.30 49.18 -28.55
CA GLU A 284 2.99 49.78 -28.31
C GLU A 284 1.92 49.17 -29.22
N ASN A 285 2.25 48.89 -30.47
CA ASN A 285 1.34 48.22 -31.41
C ASN A 285 1.02 46.79 -30.96
N THR A 286 2.04 45.99 -30.62
CA THR A 286 1.88 44.61 -30.15
C THR A 286 1.04 44.55 -28.87
N MET A 287 1.35 45.41 -27.90
CA MET A 287 0.58 45.50 -26.65
C MET A 287 -0.84 46.00 -26.89
N SER A 288 -1.08 46.90 -27.84
CA SER A 288 -2.43 47.34 -28.21
C SER A 288 -3.27 46.20 -28.76
N LYS A 289 -2.70 45.38 -29.66
CA LYS A 289 -3.37 44.19 -30.19
C LYS A 289 -3.66 43.17 -29.08
N ALA A 290 -2.72 42.96 -28.18
CA ALA A 290 -2.91 42.07 -27.03
C ALA A 290 -4.04 42.55 -26.10
N ILE A 291 -4.09 43.84 -25.77
CA ILE A 291 -5.16 44.45 -24.97
C ILE A 291 -6.52 44.32 -25.68
N GLU A 292 -6.57 44.60 -26.97
CA GLU A 292 -7.81 44.52 -27.75
C GLU A 292 -8.36 43.09 -27.78
N GLN A 293 -7.52 42.09 -28.08
CA GLN A 293 -7.94 40.70 -28.16
C GLN A 293 -8.29 40.09 -26.79
N THR A 294 -7.54 40.42 -25.73
CA THR A 294 -7.87 39.98 -24.36
C THR A 294 -9.13 40.67 -23.84
N GLY A 295 -9.31 41.97 -24.13
CA GLY A 295 -10.53 42.72 -23.80
C GLY A 295 -11.78 42.16 -24.48
N ARG A 296 -11.66 41.80 -25.77
CA ARG A 296 -12.70 41.05 -26.50
C ARG A 296 -12.99 39.69 -25.86
N GLY A 297 -11.95 38.98 -25.41
CA GLY A 297 -12.07 37.73 -24.66
C GLY A 297 -12.91 37.89 -23.39
N ILE A 298 -12.67 38.94 -22.60
CA ILE A 298 -13.45 39.28 -21.41
C ILE A 298 -14.92 39.59 -21.77
N CYS A 299 -15.17 40.37 -22.83
CA CYS A 299 -16.52 40.63 -23.31
C CYS A 299 -17.26 39.32 -23.62
N ARG A 300 -16.59 38.37 -24.26
CA ARG A 300 -17.15 37.06 -24.59
C ARG A 300 -17.52 36.26 -23.34
N VAL A 301 -16.74 36.36 -22.27
CA VAL A 301 -17.05 35.73 -20.98
C VAL A 301 -18.35 36.29 -20.39
N PHE A 302 -18.57 37.61 -20.45
CA PHE A 302 -19.82 38.23 -20.02
C PHE A 302 -21.02 37.74 -20.83
N GLU A 303 -20.91 37.76 -22.17
CA GLU A 303 -21.97 37.28 -23.06
C GLU A 303 -22.35 35.82 -22.82
N LEU A 304 -21.36 34.97 -22.57
CA LEU A 304 -21.57 33.56 -22.30
C LEU A 304 -22.22 33.31 -20.95
N ARG A 305 -21.78 34.02 -19.89
CA ARG A 305 -22.43 33.93 -18.58
C ARG A 305 -23.92 34.25 -18.69
N GLU A 306 -24.25 35.33 -19.38
CA GLU A 306 -25.64 35.74 -19.58
C GLU A 306 -26.43 34.77 -20.45
N THR A 307 -25.80 34.24 -21.49
CA THR A 307 -26.41 33.20 -22.34
C THR A 307 -26.72 31.93 -21.54
N TYR A 308 -25.79 31.45 -20.72
CA TYR A 308 -25.98 30.27 -19.88
C TYR A 308 -27.04 30.47 -18.81
N ARG A 309 -27.13 31.67 -18.22
CA ARG A 309 -28.22 32.03 -17.31
C ARG A 309 -29.57 32.00 -18.00
N ARG A 310 -29.69 32.67 -19.16
CA ARG A 310 -30.94 32.74 -19.93
C ARG A 310 -31.41 31.37 -20.42
N GLN A 311 -30.49 30.52 -20.86
CA GLN A 311 -30.77 29.16 -21.31
C GLN A 311 -30.98 28.18 -20.15
N LYS A 312 -30.79 28.63 -18.90
CA LYS A 312 -30.77 27.78 -17.71
C LYS A 312 -29.84 26.56 -17.89
N ARG A 313 -28.62 26.79 -18.36
CA ARG A 313 -27.65 25.71 -18.57
C ARG A 313 -26.98 25.38 -17.24
N LEU A 314 -27.27 24.20 -16.70
CA LEU A 314 -26.70 23.69 -15.46
C LEU A 314 -25.31 23.10 -15.68
N VAL A 315 -25.14 22.29 -16.72
CA VAL A 315 -23.86 21.62 -17.01
C VAL A 315 -23.11 22.36 -18.10
N LEU A 316 -21.94 22.88 -17.75
CA LEU A 316 -21.08 23.62 -18.66
C LEU A 316 -20.20 22.67 -19.47
N ARG A 317 -19.63 21.65 -18.82
CA ARG A 317 -18.74 20.68 -19.44
C ARG A 317 -18.97 19.29 -18.88
N TRP A 318 -19.18 18.33 -19.79
CA TRP A 318 -19.14 16.91 -19.47
C TRP A 318 -17.71 16.38 -19.58
N PRO A 319 -17.33 15.41 -18.75
CA PRO A 319 -16.07 14.70 -18.93
C PRO A 319 -16.11 13.81 -20.18
N SER A 320 -14.95 13.25 -20.55
CA SER A 320 -14.85 12.32 -21.67
C SER A 320 -15.58 11.01 -21.37
N GLU A 321 -16.10 10.34 -22.40
CA GLU A 321 -16.79 9.07 -22.22
C GLU A 321 -15.83 8.01 -21.64
N GLY A 322 -16.29 7.28 -20.61
CA GLY A 322 -15.48 6.27 -19.92
C GLY A 322 -14.54 6.84 -18.87
N SER A 323 -14.53 8.16 -18.63
CA SER A 323 -13.76 8.78 -17.54
C SER A 323 -14.15 8.21 -16.17
N GLU A 324 -15.39 7.74 -16.01
CA GLU A 324 -15.87 7.07 -14.80
C GLU A 324 -15.24 5.69 -14.55
N TYR A 325 -14.33 5.23 -15.41
CA TYR A 325 -13.50 4.07 -15.17
C TYR A 325 -12.03 4.43 -14.95
N GLN A 326 -11.65 5.70 -15.18
CA GLN A 326 -10.28 6.16 -15.20
C GLN A 326 -9.84 6.69 -13.83
N VAL A 327 -9.32 5.78 -13.02
CA VAL A 327 -8.88 6.09 -11.64
C VAL A 327 -7.53 6.82 -11.61
N ALA A 328 -6.73 6.68 -12.65
CA ALA A 328 -5.41 7.31 -12.76
C ALA A 328 -5.49 8.82 -13.05
N TYR A 329 -6.56 9.27 -13.73
CA TYR A 329 -6.72 10.65 -14.21
C TYR A 329 -8.02 11.27 -13.68
N GLY A 330 -8.19 11.30 -12.35
CA GLY A 330 -9.42 11.79 -11.71
C GLY A 330 -9.80 13.25 -12.08
N ARG A 331 -8.85 14.07 -12.56
CA ARG A 331 -9.14 15.42 -13.08
C ARG A 331 -10.01 15.39 -14.34
N ASP A 332 -9.86 14.38 -15.18
CA ASP A 332 -10.60 14.23 -16.43
C ASP A 332 -12.03 13.73 -16.20
N ALA A 333 -12.32 13.22 -15.00
CA ALA A 333 -13.61 12.72 -14.58
C ALA A 333 -14.41 13.77 -13.77
N THR A 334 -14.40 15.01 -14.25
CA THR A 334 -15.04 16.15 -13.59
C THR A 334 -16.21 16.68 -14.44
N ILE A 335 -17.38 16.82 -13.83
CA ILE A 335 -18.53 17.52 -14.40
C ILE A 335 -18.47 18.97 -13.90
N GLU A 336 -18.34 19.92 -14.82
CA GLU A 336 -18.35 21.34 -14.48
C GLU A 336 -19.78 21.88 -14.54
N VAL A 337 -20.25 22.44 -13.44
CA VAL A 337 -21.61 22.98 -13.32
C VAL A 337 -21.61 24.50 -13.14
N ASN A 338 -22.63 25.15 -13.65
CA ASN A 338 -22.83 26.58 -13.50
C ASN A 338 -23.28 26.91 -12.08
N GLU A 339 -22.40 27.52 -11.28
CA GLU A 339 -22.70 27.82 -9.87
C GLU A 339 -23.92 28.73 -9.71
N ASP A 340 -24.13 29.69 -10.62
CA ASP A 340 -25.25 30.65 -10.58
C ASP A 340 -26.62 29.93 -10.52
N ILE A 341 -26.72 28.71 -11.05
CA ILE A 341 -27.97 27.92 -11.11
C ILE A 341 -27.89 26.66 -10.23
N TYR A 342 -26.67 26.14 -10.00
CA TYR A 342 -26.46 24.88 -9.30
C TYR A 342 -27.01 24.90 -7.87
N ASN A 343 -26.80 25.99 -7.13
CA ASN A 343 -27.29 26.11 -5.77
C ASN A 343 -28.83 26.13 -5.71
N GLU A 344 -29.48 26.82 -6.66
CA GLU A 344 -30.95 26.84 -6.76
C GLU A 344 -31.50 25.45 -7.10
N TRP A 345 -30.83 24.73 -8.01
CA TRP A 345 -31.20 23.37 -8.37
C TRP A 345 -31.06 22.38 -7.21
N LEU A 346 -29.99 22.50 -6.40
CA LEU A 346 -29.83 21.71 -5.18
C LEU A 346 -30.96 21.98 -4.17
N VAL A 347 -31.33 23.25 -3.96
CA VAL A 347 -32.44 23.63 -3.08
C VAL A 347 -33.79 23.10 -3.60
N ALA A 348 -33.96 23.03 -4.92
CA ALA A 348 -35.14 22.44 -5.55
C ALA A 348 -35.22 20.90 -5.44
N GLY A 349 -34.25 20.26 -4.77
CA GLY A 349 -34.20 18.80 -4.57
C GLY A 349 -33.30 18.05 -5.55
N GLY A 350 -32.51 18.77 -6.35
CA GLY A 350 -31.47 18.19 -7.19
C GLY A 350 -30.42 17.45 -6.38
N LYS A 351 -29.94 16.32 -6.91
CA LYS A 351 -28.87 15.52 -6.28
C LYS A 351 -27.75 15.24 -7.25
N VAL A 352 -26.52 15.23 -6.77
CA VAL A 352 -25.30 14.98 -7.56
C VAL A 352 -25.40 13.68 -8.38
N GLU A 353 -26.02 12.65 -7.82
CA GLU A 353 -26.25 11.37 -8.49
C GLU A 353 -27.11 11.48 -9.76
N MET A 354 -27.98 12.48 -9.84
CA MET A 354 -28.76 12.77 -11.06
C MET A 354 -27.85 13.29 -12.18
N LEU A 355 -26.83 14.08 -11.86
CA LEU A 355 -25.82 14.53 -12.84
C LEU A 355 -24.96 13.36 -13.32
N PHE A 356 -24.56 12.47 -12.41
CA PHE A 356 -23.83 11.26 -12.78
C PHE A 356 -24.66 10.35 -13.67
N GLY A 357 -25.94 10.16 -13.35
CA GLY A 357 -26.85 9.38 -14.19
C GLY A 357 -27.10 10.00 -15.56
N SER A 358 -27.28 11.33 -15.63
CA SER A 358 -27.40 12.07 -16.90
C SER A 358 -26.14 11.88 -17.76
N PHE A 359 -24.95 12.02 -17.17
CA PHE A 359 -23.67 11.85 -17.88
C PHE A 359 -23.56 10.51 -18.61
N ILE A 360 -23.95 9.41 -17.97
CA ILE A 360 -23.82 8.05 -18.50
C ILE A 360 -25.00 7.60 -19.38
N THR A 361 -25.99 8.46 -19.62
CA THR A 361 -27.21 8.12 -20.37
C THR A 361 -27.42 9.02 -21.58
N ASP A 362 -28.00 10.20 -21.40
CA ASP A 362 -28.41 11.11 -22.49
C ASP A 362 -27.82 12.53 -22.38
N LYS A 363 -27.01 12.80 -21.35
CA LYS A 363 -26.27 14.05 -21.13
C LYS A 363 -27.15 15.31 -21.16
N ARG A 364 -28.36 15.24 -20.60
CA ARG A 364 -29.19 16.43 -20.37
C ARG A 364 -28.49 17.39 -19.43
N ASP A 365 -28.42 18.66 -19.82
CA ASP A 365 -27.62 19.71 -19.19
C ASP A 365 -28.44 20.84 -18.57
N THR A 366 -29.77 20.79 -18.62
CA THR A 366 -30.68 21.77 -18.01
C THR A 366 -31.24 21.26 -16.68
N PRO A 367 -31.50 22.13 -15.68
CA PRO A 367 -32.05 21.75 -14.38
C PRO A 367 -33.35 20.98 -14.52
N ASP A 368 -34.31 21.52 -15.27
CA ASP A 368 -35.65 20.94 -15.45
C ASP A 368 -35.57 19.59 -16.17
N GLY A 369 -34.73 19.50 -17.21
CA GLY A 369 -34.52 18.27 -17.97
C GLY A 369 -33.87 17.17 -17.13
N ILE A 370 -33.00 17.53 -16.18
CA ILE A 370 -32.38 16.60 -15.24
C ILE A 370 -33.38 16.15 -14.17
N MET A 371 -34.15 17.09 -13.61
CA MET A 371 -35.14 16.81 -12.55
C MET A 371 -36.26 15.89 -13.05
N GLU A 372 -36.74 16.09 -14.28
CA GLU A 372 -37.79 15.26 -14.91
C GLU A 372 -37.45 13.76 -14.87
N LYS A 373 -36.18 13.42 -15.11
CA LYS A 373 -35.66 12.04 -15.15
C LYS A 373 -34.86 11.65 -13.90
N GLY A 374 -34.88 12.46 -12.85
CA GLY A 374 -34.05 12.28 -11.65
C GLY A 374 -34.04 10.84 -11.10
N PRO A 375 -35.20 10.20 -10.84
CA PRO A 375 -35.25 8.83 -10.35
C PRO A 375 -34.70 7.77 -11.31
N GLU A 376 -34.71 8.02 -12.61
CA GLU A 376 -34.08 7.14 -13.61
C GLU A 376 -32.57 7.30 -13.59
N TYR A 377 -32.08 8.53 -13.51
CA TYR A 377 -30.65 8.83 -13.41
C TYR A 377 -30.03 8.28 -12.13
N GLU A 378 -30.68 8.45 -10.98
CA GLU A 378 -30.20 7.87 -9.71
C GLU A 378 -30.07 6.34 -9.80
N ARG A 379 -31.05 5.66 -10.42
CA ARG A 379 -31.00 4.21 -10.63
C ARG A 379 -29.91 3.79 -11.62
N ALA A 380 -29.77 4.51 -12.72
CA ALA A 380 -28.73 4.26 -13.71
C ALA A 380 -27.33 4.41 -13.09
N TRP A 381 -27.13 5.47 -12.30
CA TRP A 381 -25.88 5.69 -11.58
C TRP A 381 -25.64 4.61 -10.53
N ALA A 382 -26.64 4.26 -9.71
CA ALA A 382 -26.49 3.21 -8.69
C ALA A 382 -26.03 1.88 -9.30
N LYS A 383 -26.59 1.50 -10.46
CA LYS A 383 -26.18 0.30 -11.22
C LYS A 383 -24.75 0.44 -11.74
N ARG A 384 -24.39 1.57 -12.35
CA ARG A 384 -23.04 1.83 -12.88
C ARG A 384 -21.99 1.86 -11.77
N ALA A 385 -22.25 2.55 -10.66
CA ALA A 385 -21.39 2.62 -9.49
C ALA A 385 -21.17 1.26 -8.82
N ALA A 386 -22.17 0.36 -8.85
CA ALA A 386 -21.99 -1.02 -8.39
C ALA A 386 -21.03 -1.80 -9.31
N MET A 387 -21.14 -1.64 -10.63
CA MET A 387 -20.19 -2.24 -11.58
C MET A 387 -18.77 -1.70 -11.40
N ILE A 388 -18.62 -0.37 -11.28
CA ILE A 388 -17.32 0.27 -11.03
C ILE A 388 -16.71 -0.27 -9.74
N ARG A 389 -17.45 -0.29 -8.63
CA ARG A 389 -16.97 -0.86 -7.35
C ARG A 389 -16.62 -2.35 -7.45
N SER A 390 -17.31 -3.11 -8.30
CA SER A 390 -16.96 -4.51 -8.55
C SER A 390 -15.64 -4.63 -9.32
N ALA A 391 -15.46 -3.85 -10.39
CA ALA A 391 -14.22 -3.82 -11.16
C ALA A 391 -13.03 -3.36 -10.30
N GLN A 392 -13.24 -2.33 -9.48
CA GLN A 392 -12.23 -1.85 -8.53
C GLN A 392 -11.81 -2.92 -7.51
N ARG A 393 -12.74 -3.78 -7.05
CA ARG A 393 -12.41 -4.90 -6.17
C ARG A 393 -11.56 -5.97 -6.88
N SER A 394 -11.87 -6.28 -8.13
CA SER A 394 -11.05 -7.18 -8.95
C SER A 394 -9.65 -6.61 -9.20
N ASP A 395 -9.55 -5.31 -9.50
CA ASP A 395 -8.27 -4.61 -9.66
C ASP A 395 -7.49 -4.55 -8.35
N ALA A 396 -8.17 -4.41 -7.21
CA ALA A 396 -7.53 -4.37 -5.90
C ALA A 396 -6.80 -5.68 -5.58
N TYR A 397 -7.36 -6.83 -6.00
CA TYR A 397 -6.67 -8.11 -5.87
C TYR A 397 -5.37 -8.14 -6.68
N SER A 398 -5.46 -7.89 -7.99
CA SER A 398 -4.28 -7.87 -8.89
C SER A 398 -3.22 -6.88 -8.42
N PHE A 399 -3.65 -5.71 -7.92
CA PHE A 399 -2.74 -4.74 -7.32
C PHE A 399 -2.08 -5.23 -6.06
N THR A 400 -2.83 -5.88 -5.16
CA THR A 400 -2.29 -6.39 -3.91
C THR A 400 -1.22 -7.43 -4.18
N VAL A 401 -1.43 -8.33 -5.14
CA VAL A 401 -0.41 -9.29 -5.59
C VAL A 401 0.84 -8.58 -6.10
N ALA A 402 0.69 -7.56 -6.96
CA ALA A 402 1.81 -6.78 -7.47
C ALA A 402 2.55 -6.03 -6.35
N ALA A 403 1.83 -5.38 -5.43
CA ALA A 403 2.40 -4.67 -4.29
C ALA A 403 3.15 -5.62 -3.34
N ILE A 404 2.62 -6.82 -3.11
CA ILE A 404 3.29 -7.87 -2.34
C ILE A 404 4.59 -8.27 -3.05
N LYS A 405 4.54 -8.53 -4.36
CA LYS A 405 5.73 -8.88 -5.15
C LYS A 405 6.81 -7.81 -5.02
N ASP A 406 6.47 -6.54 -5.19
CA ASP A 406 7.42 -5.42 -5.13
C ASP A 406 8.01 -5.25 -3.72
N ALA A 407 7.17 -5.35 -2.69
CA ALA A 407 7.61 -5.25 -1.30
C ALA A 407 8.51 -6.43 -0.88
N MET A 408 8.16 -7.65 -1.27
CA MET A 408 8.99 -8.84 -1.04
C MET A 408 10.31 -8.76 -1.80
N THR A 409 10.29 -8.33 -3.06
CA THR A 409 11.49 -8.17 -3.89
C THR A 409 12.49 -7.23 -3.23
N GLU A 410 12.02 -6.12 -2.66
CA GLU A 410 12.87 -5.20 -1.90
C GLU A 410 13.51 -5.87 -0.68
N GLN A 411 12.72 -6.62 0.11
CA GLN A 411 13.24 -7.32 1.28
C GLN A 411 14.24 -8.42 0.91
N ILE A 412 14.01 -9.15 -0.19
CA ILE A 412 14.96 -10.15 -0.71
C ILE A 412 16.29 -9.49 -1.10
N ASN A 413 16.24 -8.31 -1.72
CA ASN A 413 17.43 -7.57 -2.11
C ASN A 413 18.21 -7.03 -0.89
N GLN A 414 17.52 -6.73 0.21
CA GLN A 414 18.09 -6.28 1.48
C GLN A 414 18.50 -7.43 2.40
N LEU A 415 18.23 -8.69 2.02
CA LEU A 415 18.54 -9.86 2.84
C LEU A 415 20.06 -10.05 2.98
N ASP A 416 20.48 -10.32 4.22
CA ASP A 416 21.87 -10.64 4.57
C ASP A 416 22.34 -11.89 3.80
N GLU A 417 23.58 -11.86 3.31
CA GLU A 417 24.19 -12.95 2.54
C GLU A 417 24.20 -14.28 3.29
N ASN A 418 24.23 -14.25 4.62
CA ASN A 418 24.18 -15.44 5.48
C ASN A 418 22.88 -16.25 5.33
N PHE A 419 21.81 -15.65 4.82
CA PHE A 419 20.53 -16.32 4.59
C PHE A 419 20.31 -16.74 3.13
N LEU A 420 21.26 -16.46 2.23
CA LEU A 420 21.13 -16.81 0.82
C LEU A 420 21.51 -18.27 0.57
N ILE A 421 20.66 -18.98 -0.19
CA ILE A 421 20.99 -20.32 -0.68
C ILE A 421 22.09 -20.17 -1.75
N SER A 422 23.27 -20.71 -1.46
CA SER A 422 24.44 -20.65 -2.36
C SER A 422 24.91 -19.24 -2.73
N GLY A 423 24.56 -18.21 -1.94
CA GLY A 423 24.97 -16.82 -2.17
C GLY A 423 24.24 -16.10 -3.30
N VAL A 424 23.20 -16.71 -3.89
CA VAL A 424 22.46 -16.15 -5.04
C VAL A 424 21.02 -15.82 -4.64
N ARG A 425 20.51 -14.67 -5.09
CA ARG A 425 19.13 -14.20 -4.80
C ARG A 425 18.08 -14.70 -5.79
N GLU A 426 18.51 -15.10 -6.99
CA GLU A 426 17.62 -15.58 -8.07
C GLU A 426 16.70 -16.75 -7.65
N PRO A 427 17.17 -17.80 -6.93
CA PRO A 427 16.29 -18.89 -6.50
C PRO A 427 15.15 -18.40 -5.57
N ILE A 428 15.41 -17.39 -4.75
CA ILE A 428 14.41 -16.82 -3.82
C ILE A 428 13.37 -16.00 -4.60
N HIS A 429 13.79 -15.26 -5.63
CA HIS A 429 12.86 -14.56 -6.52
C HIS A 429 11.99 -15.52 -7.34
N ASN A 430 12.54 -16.64 -7.81
CA ASN A 430 11.75 -17.67 -8.49
C ASN A 430 10.74 -18.32 -7.54
N ALA A 431 11.17 -18.67 -6.31
CA ALA A 431 10.28 -19.19 -5.28
C ALA A 431 9.17 -18.21 -4.90
N LEU A 432 9.44 -16.90 -4.91
CA LEU A 432 8.41 -15.87 -4.71
C LEU A 432 7.36 -15.93 -5.82
N LEU A 433 7.77 -16.00 -7.10
CA LEU A 433 6.84 -16.07 -8.22
C LEU A 433 5.96 -17.32 -8.14
N ASP A 434 6.56 -18.47 -7.89
CA ASP A 434 5.84 -19.74 -7.74
C ASP A 434 4.86 -19.68 -6.55
N TYR A 435 5.25 -19.05 -5.45
CA TYR A 435 4.39 -18.90 -4.28
C TYR A 435 3.18 -18.00 -4.59
N LEU A 436 3.40 -16.87 -5.27
CA LEU A 436 2.35 -15.91 -5.64
C LEU A 436 1.31 -16.54 -6.56
N GLU A 437 1.74 -17.39 -7.52
CA GLU A 437 0.83 -18.05 -8.47
C GLU A 437 -0.02 -19.14 -7.81
N ASN A 438 0.56 -19.91 -6.87
CA ASN A 438 -0.08 -21.12 -6.34
C ASN A 438 -0.79 -20.93 -5.00
N ASN A 439 -0.42 -19.92 -4.20
CA ASN A 439 -0.85 -19.81 -2.80
C ASN A 439 -1.64 -18.54 -2.48
N ILE A 440 -1.57 -17.49 -3.30
CA ILE A 440 -2.37 -16.28 -3.05
C ILE A 440 -3.78 -16.46 -3.64
N ASN A 441 -4.78 -16.22 -2.79
CA ASN A 441 -6.19 -16.21 -3.13
C ASN A 441 -6.90 -15.02 -2.45
N LEU A 442 -8.21 -14.87 -2.66
CA LEU A 442 -8.98 -13.77 -2.07
C LEU A 442 -8.94 -13.74 -0.53
N ASN A 443 -8.88 -14.90 0.14
CA ASN A 443 -8.80 -14.97 1.60
C ASN A 443 -7.48 -14.39 2.12
N CYS A 444 -6.41 -14.48 1.33
CA CYS A 444 -5.15 -13.82 1.68
C CYS A 444 -5.23 -12.29 1.70
N VAL A 445 -6.20 -11.68 1.02
CA VAL A 445 -6.41 -10.23 1.11
C VAL A 445 -7.09 -9.87 2.44
N GLU A 446 -7.98 -10.72 2.95
CA GLU A 446 -8.66 -10.53 4.23
C GLU A 446 -7.70 -10.75 5.42
N GLN A 447 -6.81 -11.74 5.31
CA GLN A 447 -5.80 -12.08 6.32
C GLN A 447 -4.37 -11.72 5.86
N LEU A 448 -4.21 -10.49 5.36
CA LEU A 448 -3.00 -10.04 4.67
C LEU A 448 -1.71 -10.26 5.48
N TYR A 449 -1.71 -9.92 6.77
CA TYR A 449 -0.53 -10.09 7.62
C TYR A 449 -0.11 -11.56 7.77
N GLU A 450 -1.08 -12.47 7.92
CA GLU A 450 -0.80 -13.90 8.07
C GLU A 450 -0.26 -14.50 6.77
N CYS A 451 -0.87 -14.17 5.62
CA CYS A 451 -0.36 -14.62 4.32
C CYS A 451 1.05 -14.07 4.03
N ILE A 452 1.33 -12.81 4.36
CA ILE A 452 2.68 -12.23 4.23
C ILE A 452 3.67 -12.95 5.14
N ARG A 453 3.32 -13.18 6.41
CA ARG A 453 4.19 -13.91 7.36
C ARG A 453 4.54 -15.30 6.84
N ASN A 454 3.54 -16.06 6.39
CA ASN A 454 3.74 -17.42 5.87
C ASN A 454 4.62 -17.41 4.61
N MET A 455 4.36 -16.48 3.70
CA MET A 455 5.16 -16.30 2.49
C MET A 455 6.62 -15.92 2.80
N VAL A 456 6.87 -15.02 3.75
CA VAL A 456 8.25 -14.69 4.18
C VAL A 456 8.97 -15.93 4.69
N CYS A 457 8.30 -16.73 5.53
CA CYS A 457 8.89 -17.98 6.01
C CYS A 457 9.16 -18.98 4.87
N ASP A 458 8.18 -19.23 4.00
CA ASP A 458 8.27 -20.27 2.96
C ASP A 458 9.23 -19.89 1.82
N VAL A 459 9.32 -18.60 1.48
CA VAL A 459 10.15 -18.11 0.38
C VAL A 459 11.56 -17.76 0.83
N MET A 460 11.70 -17.01 1.93
CA MET A 460 13.01 -16.49 2.35
C MET A 460 13.71 -17.39 3.37
N PHE A 461 12.96 -18.20 4.13
CA PHE A 461 13.52 -19.07 5.18
C PHE A 461 12.98 -20.52 5.14
N PRO A 462 12.95 -21.18 3.96
CA PRO A 462 12.30 -22.49 3.76
C PRO A 462 12.88 -23.62 4.61
N LEU A 463 14.15 -23.51 5.01
CA LEU A 463 14.86 -24.52 5.80
C LEU A 463 14.78 -24.27 7.31
N SER A 464 14.01 -23.27 7.75
CA SER A 464 13.85 -22.93 9.17
C SER A 464 12.53 -23.42 9.75
N ASP A 465 12.48 -23.63 11.07
CA ASP A 465 11.24 -23.92 11.79
C ASP A 465 10.52 -22.63 12.25
N ALA A 466 10.93 -21.45 11.76
CA ALA A 466 10.33 -20.17 12.15
C ALA A 466 8.82 -20.12 11.86
N LYS A 467 8.38 -20.70 10.73
CA LYS A 467 6.95 -20.80 10.38
C LYS A 467 6.18 -21.61 11.41
N PHE A 468 6.70 -22.78 11.75
CA PHE A 468 6.09 -23.67 12.73
C PHE A 468 5.96 -22.95 14.08
N LEU A 469 7.05 -22.33 14.55
CA LEU A 469 7.05 -21.59 15.81
C LEU A 469 6.02 -20.46 15.83
N LEU A 470 6.00 -19.59 14.80
CA LEU A 470 5.07 -18.46 14.74
C LEU A 470 3.61 -18.89 14.59
N THR A 471 3.35 -19.99 13.87
CA THR A 471 2.01 -20.55 13.69
C THR A 471 1.53 -21.23 14.97
N SER A 472 2.38 -21.99 15.65
CA SER A 472 2.07 -22.60 16.95
C SER A 472 1.79 -21.54 18.01
N ILE A 473 2.55 -20.45 18.06
CA ILE A 473 2.28 -19.33 18.98
C ILE A 473 0.88 -18.75 18.70
N ALA A 474 0.58 -18.42 17.44
CA ALA A 474 -0.72 -17.86 17.08
C ALA A 474 -1.89 -18.82 17.39
N ARG A 475 -1.71 -20.11 17.12
CA ARG A 475 -2.69 -21.16 17.44
C ARG A 475 -2.94 -21.26 18.94
N ILE A 476 -1.88 -21.37 19.75
CA ILE A 476 -1.99 -21.50 21.21
C ILE A 476 -2.63 -20.26 21.83
N SER A 477 -2.24 -19.06 21.39
CA SER A 477 -2.88 -17.82 21.84
C SER A 477 -4.37 -17.73 21.46
N THR A 478 -4.78 -18.39 20.38
CA THR A 478 -6.21 -18.45 19.97
C THR A 478 -6.99 -19.49 20.76
N GLU A 479 -6.41 -20.68 20.98
CA GLU A 479 -7.03 -21.78 21.74
C GLU A 479 -7.08 -21.51 23.25
N SER A 480 -6.15 -20.71 23.78
CA SER A 480 -6.04 -20.37 25.19
C SER A 480 -5.79 -18.86 25.36
N PRO A 481 -6.85 -18.02 25.24
CA PRO A 481 -6.73 -16.55 25.30
C PRO A 481 -6.23 -16.00 26.65
N ASP A 482 -6.33 -16.81 27.70
CA ASP A 482 -5.91 -16.44 29.06
C ASP A 482 -4.38 -16.55 29.28
N LEU A 483 -3.64 -17.16 28.35
CA LEU A 483 -2.19 -17.33 28.45
C LEU A 483 -1.46 -16.07 27.94
N ASP A 484 -0.38 -15.70 28.63
CA ASP A 484 0.51 -14.64 28.14
C ASP A 484 1.24 -15.09 26.87
N VAL A 485 1.65 -14.14 26.03
CA VAL A 485 2.40 -14.41 24.79
C VAL A 485 3.70 -15.16 25.07
N ASN A 486 4.34 -14.91 26.23
CA ASN A 486 5.54 -15.64 26.62
C ASN A 486 5.24 -17.09 27.01
N GLU A 487 4.08 -17.37 27.60
CA GLU A 487 3.65 -18.73 27.96
C GLU A 487 3.27 -19.51 26.70
N ALA A 488 2.56 -18.87 25.76
CA ALA A 488 2.29 -19.46 24.44
C ALA A 488 3.58 -19.76 23.66
N ALA A 489 4.57 -18.87 23.70
CA ALA A 489 5.89 -19.09 23.11
C ALA A 489 6.67 -20.23 23.77
N LEU A 490 6.54 -20.39 25.09
CA LEU A 490 7.15 -21.52 25.81
C LEU A 490 6.52 -22.85 25.36
N LEU A 491 5.19 -22.92 25.29
CA LEU A 491 4.48 -24.12 24.83
C LEU A 491 4.83 -24.46 23.37
N ALA A 492 4.87 -23.46 22.48
CA ALA A 492 5.30 -23.65 21.10
C ALA A 492 6.76 -24.15 21.00
N SER A 493 7.63 -23.74 21.93
CA SER A 493 9.01 -24.22 22.01
C SER A 493 9.07 -25.69 22.41
N LEU A 494 8.21 -26.13 23.34
CA LEU A 494 8.11 -27.53 23.72
C LEU A 494 7.63 -28.39 22.54
N GLU A 495 6.66 -27.90 21.76
CA GLU A 495 6.21 -28.57 20.53
C GLU A 495 7.34 -28.68 19.51
N LEU A 496 8.15 -27.63 19.34
CA LEU A 496 9.29 -27.65 18.42
C LEU A 496 10.35 -28.67 18.87
N VAL A 497 10.68 -28.73 20.16
CA VAL A 497 11.59 -29.76 20.71
C VAL A 497 11.04 -31.15 20.47
N ALA A 498 9.76 -31.38 20.74
CA ALA A 498 9.12 -32.67 20.53
C ALA A 498 9.16 -33.08 19.05
N LYS A 499 8.87 -32.15 18.13
CA LYS A 499 8.97 -32.36 16.68
C LYS A 499 10.39 -32.70 16.26
N SER A 500 11.38 -31.92 16.70
CA SER A 500 12.79 -32.15 16.38
C SER A 500 13.25 -33.52 16.88
N ILE A 501 12.95 -33.90 18.12
CA ILE A 501 13.27 -35.24 18.66
C ILE A 501 12.55 -36.33 17.86
N SER A 502 11.27 -36.14 17.56
CA SER A 502 10.49 -37.12 16.79
C SER A 502 11.06 -37.34 15.39
N SER A 503 11.60 -36.31 14.74
CA SER A 503 12.24 -36.43 13.42
C SER A 503 13.54 -37.25 13.44
N MET A 504 14.16 -37.40 14.62
CA MET A 504 15.35 -38.21 14.84
C MET A 504 15.01 -39.68 15.20
N MET A 505 13.73 -40.03 15.30
CA MET A 505 13.28 -41.37 15.66
C MET A 505 12.83 -42.16 14.42
N VAL A 506 13.14 -43.45 14.39
CA VAL A 506 12.60 -44.42 13.44
C VAL A 506 11.56 -45.26 14.14
N VAL A 507 10.36 -45.31 13.55
CA VAL A 507 9.30 -46.23 13.95
C VAL A 507 9.33 -47.41 13.02
N ASN A 508 9.74 -48.57 13.54
CA ASN A 508 9.68 -49.83 12.81
C ASN A 508 8.44 -50.60 13.28
N PRO A 509 7.31 -50.52 12.55
CA PRO A 509 6.25 -51.49 12.72
C PRO A 509 6.80 -52.86 12.30
N LYS A 510 6.68 -53.86 13.16
CA LYS A 510 6.98 -55.25 12.81
C LYS A 510 5.76 -55.94 12.21
#